data_AF-A0A7K3L3P9-F1
#
_entry.id   AF-A0A7K3L3P9-F1
#
_cell.length_a   1.000
_cell.length_b   1.000
_cell.length_c   1.000
_cell.angle_alpha   90.00
_cell.angle_beta   90.00
_cell.angle_gamma   90.00
#
_symmetry.space_group_name_H-M   'P 1'
#
loop_
_entity.id
_entity.type
_entity.pdbx_description
1 polymer ?
#
loop_
_entity_poly.entity_id
_entity_poly.type
_entity_poly.pdbx_seq_one_letter_code
_entity_poly.pdbx_strand_id
1 'polypeptide(L)'
;MDAVDPIPGEDWRETWPASDGAPGGVRFLAFNTVAEIAAYGPGDAVAAALDEAVALCRVYERLLSRTLPHSDVARLNDAGGVAVEVDARTFALMEAALGYCAASEGAFDVTVGPAVRLWDFHAGVEPEPAALAEAVRHVDWRALELWHAEAAETRRASGRGRGAAEADAAGETGARARGAGAGATPT
;
A
#
# COMPACT_ATOMS: atom_id res chain seq x y z
N MET A 1 -5.81 18.47 -10.66
CA MET A 1 -5.37 17.11 -10.27
C MET A 1 -4.12 16.87 -11.06
N ASP A 2 -2.98 16.87 -10.39
CA ASP A 2 -1.72 16.52 -11.05
C ASP A 2 -1.84 15.08 -11.56
N ALA A 3 -1.33 14.84 -12.77
CA ALA A 3 -1.39 13.53 -13.38
C ALA A 3 -0.60 12.56 -12.52
N VAL A 4 -1.29 11.58 -11.96
CA VAL A 4 -0.72 10.48 -11.17
C VAL A 4 0.10 9.60 -12.13
N ASP A 5 1.26 9.10 -11.70
CA ASP A 5 2.10 8.26 -12.55
C ASP A 5 1.29 7.07 -13.11
N PRO A 6 1.47 6.73 -14.39
CA PRO A 6 0.73 5.64 -15.01
C PRO A 6 1.16 4.30 -14.39
N ILE A 7 0.18 3.42 -14.14
CA ILE A 7 0.50 2.03 -13.80
C ILE A 7 1.03 1.36 -15.09
N PRO A 8 2.21 0.72 -15.05
CA PRO A 8 2.71 -0.01 -16.22
C PRO A 8 1.70 -1.06 -16.70
N GLY A 9 1.32 -1.00 -17.98
CA GLY A 9 0.37 -1.94 -18.58
C GLY A 9 -1.05 -1.86 -18.03
N GLU A 10 -1.43 -0.73 -17.41
CA GLU A 10 -2.76 -0.49 -16.83
C GLU A 10 -3.92 -0.82 -17.78
N ASP A 11 -3.73 -0.49 -19.07
CA ASP A 11 -4.73 -0.58 -20.12
C ASP A 11 -4.94 -2.02 -20.63
N TRP A 12 -4.02 -2.95 -20.36
CA TRP A 12 -4.16 -4.33 -20.84
C TRP A 12 -5.16 -5.09 -19.97
N ARG A 13 -6.26 -5.52 -20.60
CA ARG A 13 -7.22 -6.47 -20.04
C ARG A 13 -7.92 -7.30 -21.12
N GLU A 14 -8.27 -8.53 -20.77
CA GLU A 14 -9.06 -9.47 -21.55
C GLU A 14 -10.29 -9.87 -20.73
N THR A 15 -11.48 -9.87 -21.33
CA THR A 15 -12.74 -10.21 -20.64
C THR A 15 -13.50 -11.28 -21.40
N TRP A 16 -14.21 -12.14 -20.68
CA TRP A 16 -15.17 -13.09 -21.24
C TRP A 16 -16.48 -13.08 -20.44
N PRO A 17 -17.64 -13.18 -21.12
CA PRO A 17 -18.94 -13.10 -20.45
C PRO A 17 -19.25 -14.38 -19.67
N ALA A 18 -20.09 -14.24 -18.65
CA ALA A 18 -20.71 -15.41 -18.01
C ALA A 18 -21.74 -16.05 -18.95
N SER A 19 -21.89 -17.37 -18.86
CA SER A 19 -22.92 -18.13 -19.57
C SER A 19 -23.49 -19.24 -18.70
N ASP A 20 -24.52 -19.94 -19.19
CA ASP A 20 -25.09 -21.07 -18.47
C ASP A 20 -24.02 -22.13 -18.15
N GLY A 21 -23.74 -22.32 -16.86
CA GLY A 21 -22.74 -23.26 -16.36
C GLY A 21 -21.28 -22.82 -16.49
N ALA A 22 -20.99 -21.61 -16.97
CA ALA A 22 -19.61 -21.08 -17.08
C ALA A 22 -19.46 -19.67 -16.48
N PRO A 23 -18.35 -19.40 -15.77
CA PRO A 23 -18.15 -18.11 -15.15
C PRO A 23 -17.75 -17.06 -16.19
N GLY A 24 -18.15 -15.81 -15.94
CA GLY A 24 -17.52 -14.67 -16.61
C GLY A 24 -16.20 -14.36 -15.92
N GLY A 25 -15.31 -13.66 -16.60
CA GLY A 25 -14.03 -13.31 -16.00
C GLY A 25 -13.27 -12.21 -16.72
N VAL A 26 -12.24 -11.74 -16.04
CA VAL A 26 -11.31 -10.72 -16.50
C VAL A 26 -9.89 -11.16 -16.17
N ARG A 27 -8.98 -10.94 -17.12
CA ARG A 27 -7.54 -11.08 -16.95
C ARG A 27 -6.90 -9.74 -17.27
N PHE A 28 -6.02 -9.24 -16.40
CA PHE A 28 -5.42 -7.90 -16.51
C PHE A 28 -4.09 -7.85 -15.78
N LEU A 29 -3.24 -6.87 -16.08
CA LEU A 29 -1.94 -6.72 -15.43
C LEU A 29 -2.10 -5.84 -14.19
N ALA A 30 -1.77 -6.31 -12.99
CA ALA A 30 -1.81 -5.54 -11.75
C ALA A 30 -0.73 -6.04 -10.78
N PHE A 31 -0.19 -5.16 -9.94
CA PHE A 31 0.84 -5.52 -8.94
C PHE A 31 2.07 -6.21 -9.57
N ASN A 32 2.41 -5.81 -10.80
CA ASN A 32 3.44 -6.45 -11.63
C ASN A 32 3.24 -7.96 -11.87
N THR A 33 1.99 -8.41 -11.92
CA THR A 33 1.61 -9.79 -12.30
C THR A 33 0.35 -9.79 -13.15
N VAL A 34 0.08 -10.90 -13.83
CA VAL A 34 -1.20 -11.12 -14.49
C VAL A 34 -2.20 -11.62 -13.45
N ALA A 35 -3.21 -10.81 -13.15
CA ALA A 35 -4.34 -11.16 -12.30
C ALA A 35 -5.48 -11.72 -13.15
N GLU A 36 -6.15 -12.76 -12.65
CA GLU A 36 -7.35 -13.34 -13.25
C GLU A 36 -8.43 -13.50 -12.17
N ILE A 37 -9.63 -12.98 -12.45
CA ILE A 37 -10.78 -13.06 -11.56
C ILE A 37 -11.95 -13.60 -12.37
N ALA A 38 -12.63 -14.61 -11.83
CA ALA A 38 -13.79 -15.24 -12.45
C ALA A 38 -14.94 -15.38 -11.44
N ALA A 39 -16.18 -15.21 -11.91
CA ALA A 39 -17.38 -15.28 -11.08
C ALA A 39 -18.56 -15.90 -11.84
N TYR A 40 -19.43 -16.59 -11.09
CA TYR A 40 -20.70 -17.14 -11.58
C TYR A 40 -21.86 -16.23 -11.19
N GLY A 41 -22.83 -16.07 -12.08
CA GLY A 41 -24.04 -15.29 -11.83
C GLY A 41 -24.65 -14.73 -13.11
N PRO A 42 -25.69 -13.88 -12.99
CA PRO A 42 -26.23 -13.11 -14.11
C PRO A 42 -25.12 -12.30 -14.79
N GLY A 43 -25.07 -12.33 -16.12
CA GLY A 43 -23.92 -11.81 -16.88
C GLY A 43 -23.66 -10.31 -16.67
N ASP A 44 -24.70 -9.51 -16.49
CA ASP A 44 -24.63 -8.09 -16.18
C ASP A 44 -24.07 -7.85 -14.77
N ALA A 45 -24.56 -8.58 -13.77
CA ALA A 45 -24.08 -8.51 -12.40
C ALA A 45 -22.61 -8.97 -12.28
N VAL A 46 -22.24 -10.03 -13.00
CA VAL A 46 -20.85 -10.51 -13.07
C VAL A 46 -19.95 -9.46 -13.72
N ALA A 47 -20.34 -8.89 -14.85
CA ALA A 47 -19.54 -7.86 -15.52
C ALA A 47 -19.29 -6.65 -14.60
N ALA A 48 -20.33 -6.15 -13.92
CA ALA A 48 -20.22 -5.04 -12.99
C ALA A 48 -19.27 -5.35 -11.81
N ALA A 49 -19.42 -6.53 -11.19
CA ALA A 49 -18.56 -6.95 -10.08
C ALA A 49 -17.09 -7.12 -10.49
N LEU A 50 -16.83 -7.62 -11.71
CA LEU A 50 -15.46 -7.76 -12.23
C LEU A 50 -14.83 -6.38 -12.51
N ASP A 51 -15.58 -5.43 -13.07
CA ASP A 51 -15.10 -4.06 -13.26
C ASP A 51 -14.78 -3.38 -11.91
N GLU A 52 -15.63 -3.57 -10.89
CA GLU A 52 -15.35 -3.09 -9.52
C GLU A 52 -14.10 -3.73 -8.92
N ALA A 53 -13.90 -5.03 -9.10
CA ALA A 53 -12.71 -5.73 -8.61
C ALA A 53 -11.43 -5.21 -9.27
N VAL A 54 -11.44 -5.00 -10.59
CA VAL A 54 -10.34 -4.39 -11.33
C VAL A 54 -10.04 -2.98 -10.79
N ALA A 55 -11.07 -2.15 -10.64
CA ALA A 55 -10.92 -0.79 -10.12
C ALA A 55 -10.31 -0.81 -8.71
N LEU A 56 -10.74 -1.73 -7.84
CA LEU A 56 -10.21 -1.87 -6.50
C LEU A 56 -8.72 -2.29 -6.51
N CYS A 57 -8.32 -3.20 -7.39
CA CYS A 57 -6.91 -3.54 -7.58
C CYS A 57 -6.08 -2.32 -7.98
N ARG A 58 -6.59 -1.47 -8.89
CA ARG A 58 -5.91 -0.22 -9.28
C ARG A 58 -5.76 0.75 -8.13
N VAL A 59 -6.78 0.87 -7.28
CA VAL A 59 -6.67 1.72 -6.09
C VAL A 59 -5.58 1.20 -5.15
N TYR A 60 -5.55 -0.10 -4.87
CA TYR A 60 -4.50 -0.67 -4.03
C TYR A 60 -3.10 -0.54 -4.66
N GLU A 61 -2.97 -0.67 -5.98
CA GLU A 61 -1.68 -0.49 -6.65
C GLU A 61 -1.16 0.94 -6.50
N ARG A 62 -2.04 1.95 -6.66
CA ARG A 62 -1.68 3.36 -6.45
C ARG A 62 -1.33 3.69 -5.00
N LEU A 63 -1.94 3.01 -4.02
CA LEU A 63 -1.63 3.24 -2.60
C LEU A 63 -0.37 2.50 -2.14
N LEU A 64 -0.19 1.25 -2.59
CA LEU A 64 0.72 0.30 -1.96
C LEU A 64 1.98 0.02 -2.78
N SER A 65 2.06 0.48 -4.03
CA SER A 65 3.21 0.21 -4.88
C SER A 65 4.48 0.87 -4.34
N ARG A 66 5.53 0.09 -4.13
CA ARG A 66 6.86 0.64 -3.78
C ARG A 66 7.49 1.49 -4.87
N THR A 67 7.05 1.35 -6.12
CA THR A 67 7.73 1.94 -7.30
C THR A 67 6.96 3.09 -7.94
N LEU A 68 5.72 3.34 -7.52
CA LEU A 68 4.95 4.51 -7.96
C LEU A 68 5.20 5.66 -6.97
N PRO A 69 5.88 6.76 -7.36
CA PRO A 69 6.28 7.83 -6.44
C PRO A 69 5.15 8.46 -5.63
N HIS A 70 3.94 8.50 -6.18
CA HIS A 70 2.75 9.04 -5.52
C HIS A 70 2.15 8.13 -4.44
N SER A 71 2.55 6.86 -4.38
CA SER A 71 1.96 5.91 -3.43
C SER A 71 2.35 6.22 -1.99
N ASP A 72 1.54 5.78 -1.04
CA ASP A 72 1.84 5.95 0.38
C ASP A 72 3.11 5.20 0.77
N VAL A 73 3.30 3.98 0.24
CA VAL A 73 4.47 3.14 0.55
C VAL A 73 5.76 3.76 -0.02
N ALA A 74 5.73 4.29 -1.24
CA ALA A 74 6.89 4.95 -1.83
C ALA A 74 7.24 6.23 -1.05
N ARG A 75 6.24 7.08 -0.77
CA ARG A 75 6.41 8.28 0.04
C ARG A 75 6.98 7.98 1.42
N LEU A 76 6.48 6.94 2.09
CA LEU A 76 6.99 6.53 3.41
C LEU A 76 8.45 6.05 3.34
N ASN A 77 8.82 5.27 2.31
CA ASN A 77 10.19 4.82 2.11
C ASN A 77 11.15 5.99 1.87
N ASP A 78 10.70 7.02 1.14
CA ASP A 78 11.52 8.17 0.77
C ASP A 78 11.55 9.27 1.85
N ALA A 79 10.67 9.20 2.86
CA ALA A 79 10.52 10.24 3.87
C ALA A 79 11.71 10.38 4.84
N GLY A 80 12.64 9.43 4.86
CA GLY A 80 13.82 9.49 5.74
C GLY A 80 13.48 9.59 7.24
N GLY A 81 12.31 9.06 7.63
CA GLY A 81 11.77 9.11 8.99
C GLY A 81 10.96 10.34 9.35
N VAL A 82 10.70 11.22 8.39
CA VAL A 82 9.63 12.22 8.49
C VAL A 82 8.27 11.52 8.47
N ALA A 83 7.30 12.07 9.21
CA ALA A 83 5.94 11.57 9.21
C ALA A 83 5.26 11.77 7.85
N VAL A 84 4.53 10.75 7.41
CA VAL A 84 3.76 10.74 6.17
C VAL A 84 2.31 10.43 6.50
N GLU A 85 1.41 11.28 6.03
CA GLU A 85 -0.02 10.98 6.02
C GLU A 85 -0.30 9.93 4.94
N VAL A 86 -1.06 8.91 5.34
CA VAL A 86 -1.39 7.75 4.50
C VAL A 86 -2.90 7.51 4.50
N ASP A 87 -3.40 6.90 3.42
CA ASP A 87 -4.79 6.48 3.30
C ASP A 87 -5.15 5.47 4.41
N ALA A 88 -6.39 5.54 4.91
CA ALA A 88 -6.87 4.65 5.97
C ALA A 88 -6.72 3.15 5.63
N ARG A 89 -6.78 2.79 4.35
CA ARG A 89 -6.54 1.40 3.90
C ARG A 89 -5.07 1.01 4.00
N THR A 90 -4.16 1.92 3.66
CA THR A 90 -2.73 1.73 3.87
C THR A 90 -2.44 1.58 5.36
N PHE A 91 -3.01 2.45 6.20
CA PHE A 91 -2.87 2.39 7.65
C PHE A 91 -3.32 1.03 8.21
N ALA A 92 -4.54 0.58 7.87
CA ALA A 92 -5.06 -0.70 8.34
C ALA A 92 -4.21 -1.90 7.88
N LEU A 93 -3.66 -1.85 6.65
CA LEU A 93 -2.73 -2.87 6.17
C LEU A 93 -1.43 -2.88 6.98
N MET A 94 -0.88 -1.70 7.30
CA MET A 94 0.33 -1.59 8.12
C MET A 94 0.11 -2.09 9.54
N GLU A 95 -1.05 -1.82 10.15
CA GLU A 95 -1.40 -2.39 11.46
C GLU A 95 -1.42 -3.92 11.42
N ALA A 96 -2.09 -4.50 10.41
CA ALA A 96 -2.12 -5.95 10.23
C ALA A 96 -0.71 -6.53 10.01
N ALA A 97 0.10 -5.87 9.19
CA ALA A 97 1.48 -6.24 8.93
C ALA A 97 2.35 -6.25 10.21
N LEU A 98 2.25 -5.22 11.05
CA LEU A 98 2.95 -5.17 12.34
C LEU A 98 2.46 -6.28 13.28
N GLY A 99 1.16 -6.60 13.24
CA GLY A 99 0.60 -7.77 13.91
C GLY A 99 1.29 -9.08 13.50
N TYR A 100 1.48 -9.30 12.20
CA TYR A 100 2.22 -10.47 11.69
C TYR A 100 3.71 -10.46 12.06
N CYS A 101 4.34 -9.29 12.05
CA CYS A 101 5.73 -9.15 12.49
C CYS A 101 5.89 -9.58 13.96
N ALA A 102 4.98 -9.14 14.83
CA ALA A 102 4.95 -9.53 16.23
C ALA A 102 4.67 -11.02 16.42
N ALA A 103 3.63 -11.55 15.75
CA ALA A 103 3.21 -12.95 15.89
C ALA A 103 4.26 -13.96 15.39
N SER A 104 5.10 -13.54 14.44
CA SER A 104 6.21 -14.34 13.90
C SER A 104 7.54 -14.11 14.62
N GLU A 105 7.56 -13.28 15.68
CA GLU A 105 8.79 -12.90 16.40
C GLU A 105 9.86 -12.27 15.49
N GLY A 106 9.44 -11.60 14.41
CA GLY A 106 10.31 -10.98 13.41
C GLY A 106 10.78 -11.91 12.29
N ALA A 107 10.31 -13.17 12.22
CA ALA A 107 10.59 -14.03 11.06
C ALA A 107 9.94 -13.49 9.78
N PHE A 108 8.80 -12.79 9.91
CA PHE A 108 8.26 -11.88 8.91
C PHE A 108 8.54 -10.45 9.34
N ASP A 109 9.17 -9.64 8.49
CA ASP A 109 9.46 -8.22 8.76
C ASP A 109 9.19 -7.39 7.51
N VAL A 110 8.21 -6.49 7.59
CA VAL A 110 7.84 -5.61 6.46
C VAL A 110 8.87 -4.51 6.15
N THR A 111 9.85 -4.31 7.03
CA THR A 111 10.96 -3.36 6.84
C THR A 111 12.19 -4.00 6.20
N VAL A 112 12.13 -5.29 5.80
CA VAL A 112 13.25 -6.03 5.16
C VAL A 112 13.72 -5.45 3.81
N GLY A 113 12.99 -4.46 3.27
CA GLY A 113 13.24 -3.84 1.97
C GLY A 113 14.70 -3.49 1.67
N PRO A 114 15.48 -2.84 2.58
CA PRO A 114 16.89 -2.53 2.35
C PRO A 114 17.75 -3.75 2.04
N ALA A 115 17.57 -4.85 2.77
CA ALA A 115 18.33 -6.09 2.53
C ALA A 115 17.88 -6.77 1.24
N VAL A 116 16.57 -6.84 0.97
CA VAL A 116 16.02 -7.47 -0.24
C VAL A 116 16.48 -6.78 -1.52
N ARG A 117 16.66 -5.45 -1.51
CA ARG A 117 17.11 -4.68 -2.69
C ARG A 117 18.54 -5.00 -3.14
N LEU A 118 19.38 -5.54 -2.26
CA LEU A 118 20.76 -5.90 -2.62
C LEU A 118 20.84 -7.22 -3.40
N TRP A 119 19.78 -8.03 -3.37
CA TRP A 119 19.72 -9.28 -4.10
C TRP A 119 19.30 -9.04 -5.55
N ASP A 120 20.06 -9.58 -6.49
CA ASP A 120 19.61 -9.74 -7.87
C ASP A 120 19.21 -11.19 -8.11
N PHE A 121 17.93 -11.48 -7.87
CA PHE A 121 17.36 -12.81 -8.06
C PHE A 121 17.27 -13.21 -9.54
N HIS A 122 17.29 -12.27 -10.48
CA HIS A 122 17.23 -12.58 -11.91
C HIS A 122 18.59 -13.06 -12.42
N ALA A 123 19.67 -12.41 -11.96
CA ALA A 123 21.03 -12.80 -12.29
C ALA A 123 21.60 -13.88 -11.36
N GLY A 124 20.91 -14.19 -10.25
CA GLY A 124 21.41 -15.13 -9.23
C GLY A 124 22.64 -14.60 -8.49
N VAL A 125 22.75 -13.28 -8.35
CA VAL A 125 23.90 -12.62 -7.71
C VAL A 125 23.58 -12.34 -6.25
N GLU A 126 24.44 -12.85 -5.37
CA GLU A 126 24.39 -12.59 -3.93
C GLU A 126 24.99 -11.22 -3.60
N PRO A 127 24.48 -10.53 -2.57
CA PRO A 127 25.04 -9.26 -2.14
C PRO A 127 26.42 -9.44 -1.49
N GLU A 128 27.24 -8.40 -1.58
CA GLU A 128 28.50 -8.37 -0.84
C GLU A 128 28.22 -8.42 0.68
N PRO A 129 28.96 -9.25 1.46
CA PRO A 129 28.65 -9.47 2.87
C PRO A 129 28.61 -8.20 3.73
N ALA A 130 29.51 -7.24 3.53
CA ALA A 130 29.52 -6.00 4.30
C ALA A 130 28.33 -5.09 3.94
N ALA A 131 27.96 -5.00 2.65
CA ALA A 131 26.77 -4.28 2.21
C ALA A 131 25.48 -4.89 2.81
N LEU A 132 25.37 -6.22 2.83
CA LEU A 132 24.23 -6.90 3.46
C LEU A 132 24.20 -6.65 4.98
N ALA A 133 25.35 -6.76 5.65
CA ALA A 133 25.46 -6.49 7.08
C ALA A 133 25.04 -5.07 7.45
N GLU A 134 25.37 -4.07 6.61
CA GLU A 134 24.91 -2.70 6.79
C GLU A 134 23.40 -2.57 6.56
N ALA A 135 22.87 -3.11 5.47
CA ALA A 135 21.44 -3.03 5.14
C ALA A 135 20.54 -3.65 6.24
N VAL A 136 20.97 -4.76 6.85
CA VAL A 136 20.22 -5.42 7.93
C VAL A 136 20.07 -4.52 9.17
N ARG A 137 20.97 -3.55 9.39
CA ARG A 137 20.83 -2.58 10.51
C ARG A 137 19.63 -1.67 10.38
N HIS A 138 19.04 -1.58 9.19
CA HIS A 138 17.85 -0.80 8.89
C HIS A 138 16.56 -1.65 8.86
N VAL A 139 16.66 -2.94 9.19
CA VAL A 139 15.52 -3.85 9.27
C VAL A 139 15.10 -3.96 10.73
N ASP A 140 14.05 -3.21 11.08
CA ASP A 140 13.43 -3.25 12.39
C ASP A 140 11.98 -2.76 12.30
N TRP A 141 11.03 -3.68 12.22
CA TRP A 141 9.60 -3.34 12.23
C TRP A 141 9.16 -2.57 13.50
N ARG A 142 9.90 -2.64 14.60
CA ARG A 142 9.59 -1.90 15.84
C ARG A 142 9.92 -0.41 15.73
N ALA A 143 10.71 -0.03 14.74
CA ALA A 143 11.00 1.37 14.44
C ALA A 143 9.83 2.06 13.70
N LEU A 144 8.87 1.28 13.18
CA LEU A 144 7.68 1.78 12.52
C LEU A 144 6.65 2.23 13.56
N GLU A 145 6.21 3.47 13.47
CA GLU A 145 5.17 4.04 14.31
C GLU A 145 3.95 4.42 13.49
N LEU A 146 2.80 4.04 14.01
CA LEU A 146 1.48 4.37 13.50
C LEU A 146 0.74 5.16 14.56
N TRP A 147 0.02 6.20 14.16
CA TRP A 147 -0.90 6.92 15.05
C TRP A 147 -2.13 7.38 14.27
N HIS A 148 -3.26 7.37 14.97
CA HIS A 148 -4.42 8.14 14.55
C HIS A 148 -4.21 9.58 15.01
N ALA A 149 -4.45 10.58 14.15
CA ALA A 149 -4.71 11.91 14.70
C ALA A 149 -5.95 11.79 15.60
N GLU A 150 -5.86 12.35 16.81
CA GLU A 150 -7.04 12.47 17.65
C GLU A 150 -8.13 13.23 16.87
N ALA A 151 -9.31 12.61 16.73
CA ALA A 151 -10.50 13.36 16.39
C ALA A 151 -10.63 14.49 17.42
N ALA A 152 -10.48 15.74 16.98
CA ALA A 152 -10.57 16.90 17.85
C ALA A 152 -12.02 17.15 18.30
N GLU A 153 -12.60 16.23 19.05
CA GLU A 153 -13.92 16.35 19.67
C GLU A 153 -13.91 15.53 20.96
N THR A 154 -13.47 16.08 22.10
CA THR A 154 -14.40 16.54 23.15
C THR A 154 -13.66 17.43 24.16
N ARG A 155 -13.34 18.68 23.78
CA ARG A 155 -13.16 19.78 24.75
C ARG A 155 -14.04 21.00 24.48
N ARG A 156 -14.91 20.96 23.46
CA ARG A 156 -15.90 22.01 23.17
C ARG A 156 -17.30 21.75 23.76
N ALA A 157 -17.46 20.78 24.65
CA ALA A 157 -18.71 20.61 25.42
C ALA A 157 -18.81 21.57 26.63
N SER A 158 -17.89 22.54 26.81
CA SER A 158 -17.97 23.54 27.89
C SER A 158 -18.25 24.98 27.44
N GLY A 159 -18.55 25.26 26.17
CA GLY A 159 -18.76 26.66 25.74
C GLY A 159 -19.57 26.85 24.45
N ARG A 160 -20.89 27.06 24.63
CA ARG A 160 -21.84 27.82 23.80
C ARG A 160 -21.56 28.02 22.29
N GLY A 161 -22.56 27.69 21.47
CA GLY A 161 -22.95 28.54 20.33
C GLY A 161 -23.32 27.78 19.06
N ARG A 162 -24.56 28.00 18.59
CA ARG A 162 -25.18 27.43 17.38
C ARG A 162 -24.45 27.86 16.10
N GLY A 163 -24.35 26.93 15.15
CA GLY A 163 -23.99 27.19 13.76
C GLY A 163 -23.56 25.90 13.07
N ALA A 164 -24.52 25.15 12.50
CA ALA A 164 -24.24 23.95 11.74
C ALA A 164 -23.68 24.35 10.36
N ALA A 165 -22.37 24.25 10.23
CA ALA A 165 -21.70 23.99 8.97
C ALA A 165 -21.05 22.62 9.14
N GLU A 166 -21.47 21.66 8.31
CA GLU A 166 -20.92 20.31 8.26
C GLU A 166 -19.51 20.44 7.68
N ALA A 167 -18.51 20.42 8.55
CA ALA A 167 -17.11 20.37 8.16
C ALA A 167 -16.74 18.89 7.94
N ASP A 168 -16.29 18.58 6.74
CA ASP A 168 -15.74 17.27 6.39
C ASP A 168 -14.47 17.05 7.22
N ALA A 169 -14.54 16.17 8.21
CA ALA A 169 -13.45 15.85 9.12
C ALA A 169 -12.65 14.69 8.55
N ALA A 170 -11.75 14.98 7.60
CA ALA A 170 -10.64 14.08 7.31
C ALA A 170 -9.69 14.10 8.51
N GLY A 171 -9.88 13.17 9.45
CA GLY A 171 -8.91 12.93 10.51
C GLY A 171 -7.65 12.31 9.91
N GLU A 172 -6.53 13.02 10.00
CA GLU A 172 -5.25 12.61 9.42
C GLU A 172 -4.72 11.33 10.11
N THR A 173 -4.60 10.20 9.39
CA THR A 173 -3.85 9.03 9.89
C THR A 173 -2.42 9.07 9.37
N GLY A 174 -1.45 8.87 10.26
CA GLY A 174 -0.03 9.05 9.94
C GLY A 174 0.81 7.82 10.25
N ALA A 175 1.89 7.66 9.47
CA ALA A 175 2.93 6.69 9.71
C ALA A 175 4.32 7.34 9.64
N ARG A 176 5.29 6.83 10.41
CA ARG A 176 6.71 7.13 10.21
C ARG A 176 7.57 5.93 10.58
N ALA A 177 8.68 5.75 9.89
CA ALA A 177 9.72 4.82 10.28
C ALA A 177 10.88 5.58 10.91
N ARG A 178 11.18 5.37 12.20
CA ARG A 178 12.37 5.99 12.81
C ARG A 178 13.63 5.36 12.23
N GLY A 179 14.56 6.20 11.74
CA GLY A 179 15.90 5.75 11.37
C GLY A 179 16.00 5.02 10.03
N ALA A 180 15.73 5.73 8.93
CA ALA A 180 16.21 5.35 7.59
C ALA A 180 16.90 6.55 6.93
N GLY A 181 17.83 7.17 7.64
CA GLY A 181 18.75 8.14 7.06
C GLY A 181 19.95 7.44 6.45
N ALA A 182 19.82 6.89 5.25
CA ALA A 182 20.95 6.59 4.36
C ALA A 182 20.48 6.32 2.92
N GLY A 183 20.48 7.38 2.11
CA GLY A 183 20.82 7.35 0.68
C GLY A 183 19.96 6.48 -0.26
N ALA A 184 18.80 6.99 -0.68
CA ALA A 184 18.31 6.67 -2.01
C ALA A 184 19.10 7.50 -3.03
N THR A 185 20.10 6.90 -3.66
CA THR A 185 20.55 7.36 -4.99
C THR A 185 19.72 6.56 -6.00
N PRO A 186 18.96 7.21 -6.89
CA PRO A 186 18.24 6.48 -7.93
C PRO A 186 19.26 5.97 -8.95
N THR A 187 19.22 4.67 -9.23
CA THR A 187 19.74 4.08 -10.47
C THR A 187 18.58 3.49 -11.24
#